data_AF-A0A534NIT4-F1
#
_entry.id   AF-A0A534NIT4-F1
#
_cell.length_a   1.000
_cell.length_b   1.000
_cell.length_c   1.000
_cell.angle_alpha   90.00
_cell.angle_beta   90.00
_cell.angle_gamma   90.00
#
_symmetry.space_group_name_H-M   'P 1'
#
loop_
_entity.id
_entity.type
_entity.pdbx_description
1 polymer ?
#
loop_
_entity_poly.entity_id
_entity_poly.type
_entity_poly.pdbx_seq_one_letter_code
_entity_poly.pdbx_strand_id
1 'polypeptide(L)'
;MDALQSALGVTRVARVTGLDRSGVEVACAVRPLGHVLQVCNGKGETWEEARASALSEAAELWAAERPRDLVYGAARDLPDAWEPEELVAPRLWSAATHIAWQSARDLFTGRRVLVPAQAVYCPPRGGPPLGPAAIRWSTNGMGAHPARSAALGYACALRPLDAVRGAMLEAAQSRLTDVHGAREDVTPADRPSMRALRRACERSRPRRSLRSMPSARDAREGVRGRRVAVVELAQEPLHVIKVFAPGLKLSGLL
;
A
#
# COMPACT_ATOMS: atom_id res chain seq x y z
N MET A 1 23.97 -10.11 8.01
CA MET A 1 22.82 -9.27 7.58
C MET A 1 22.94 -9.12 6.09
N ASP A 2 21.89 -9.42 5.34
CA ASP A 2 21.92 -9.34 3.87
C ASP A 2 22.01 -7.87 3.41
N ALA A 3 22.64 -7.58 2.27
CA ALA A 3 22.91 -6.22 1.79
C ALA A 3 21.63 -5.37 1.69
N LEU A 4 20.53 -5.99 1.23
CA LEU A 4 19.20 -5.40 1.20
C LEU A 4 18.73 -4.93 2.58
N GLN A 5 18.89 -5.77 3.62
CA GLN A 5 18.47 -5.40 4.99
C GLN A 5 19.24 -4.19 5.50
N SER A 6 20.55 -4.17 5.28
CA SER A 6 21.40 -3.06 5.69
C SER A 6 21.02 -1.76 4.99
N ALA A 7 20.76 -1.80 3.68
CA ALA A 7 20.35 -0.63 2.90
C ALA A 7 19.00 -0.05 3.37
N LEU A 8 18.08 -0.92 3.77
CA LEU A 8 16.77 -0.52 4.29
C LEU A 8 16.79 -0.11 5.77
N GLY A 9 17.92 -0.29 6.48
CA GLY A 9 17.99 -0.10 7.94
C GLY A 9 17.21 -1.16 8.73
N VAL A 10 16.94 -2.31 8.11
CA VAL A 10 16.34 -3.48 8.77
C VAL A 10 17.43 -4.17 9.57
N THR A 11 17.20 -4.27 10.88
CA THR A 11 18.20 -4.81 11.82
C THR A 11 17.98 -6.29 12.13
N ARG A 12 16.75 -6.79 11.96
CA ARG A 12 16.36 -8.19 12.19
C ARG A 12 15.22 -8.57 11.24
N VAL A 13 15.21 -9.83 10.80
CA VAL A 13 14.01 -10.47 10.23
C VAL A 13 13.73 -11.73 11.02
N ALA A 14 12.61 -11.78 11.72
CA ALA A 14 12.22 -12.89 12.56
C ALA A 14 11.21 -13.78 11.83
N ARG A 15 11.36 -15.10 11.98
CA ARG A 15 10.32 -16.06 11.61
C ARG A 15 9.36 -16.18 12.77
N VAL A 16 8.10 -15.80 12.55
CA VAL A 16 7.03 -15.87 13.57
C VAL A 16 5.99 -16.93 13.25
N THR A 17 6.35 -17.84 12.34
CA THR A 17 5.53 -18.98 11.95
C THR A 17 5.26 -19.88 13.15
N GLY A 18 4.06 -20.42 13.25
CA GLY A 18 3.65 -21.30 14.37
C GLY A 18 3.09 -20.56 15.59
N LEU A 19 3.08 -19.22 15.61
CA LEU A 19 2.27 -18.45 16.56
C LEU A 19 0.76 -18.60 16.30
N ASP A 20 0.39 -19.07 15.12
CA ASP A 20 -0.97 -19.52 14.80
C ASP A 20 -1.00 -20.94 14.25
N ARG A 21 -2.19 -21.41 13.86
CA ARG A 21 -2.42 -22.76 13.32
C ARG A 21 -2.74 -22.74 11.81
N SER A 22 -2.37 -21.67 11.10
CA SER A 22 -2.72 -21.52 9.68
C SER A 22 -1.84 -22.36 8.75
N GLY A 23 -0.62 -22.71 9.18
CA GLY A 23 0.38 -23.36 8.33
C GLY A 23 1.01 -22.43 7.30
N VAL A 24 0.74 -21.12 7.35
CA VAL A 24 1.33 -20.10 6.48
C VAL A 24 2.65 -19.61 7.09
N GLU A 25 3.66 -19.47 6.24
CA GLU A 25 4.94 -18.89 6.66
C GLU A 25 4.77 -17.38 6.82
N VAL A 26 5.18 -16.87 7.98
CA VAL A 26 5.11 -15.43 8.31
C VAL A 26 6.42 -14.95 8.91
N ALA A 27 6.84 -13.79 8.44
CA ALA A 27 8.06 -13.11 8.82
C ALA A 27 7.77 -11.68 9.31
N CYS A 28 8.60 -11.18 10.22
CA CYS A 28 8.58 -9.78 10.67
C CYS A 28 9.94 -9.14 10.40
N ALA A 29 9.99 -8.10 9.56
CA ALA A 29 11.19 -7.28 9.34
C ALA A 29 11.18 -6.05 10.26
N VAL A 30 12.23 -5.87 11.06
CA VAL A 30 12.34 -4.81 12.06
C VAL A 30 13.26 -3.70 11.58
N ARG A 31 12.70 -2.53 11.28
CA ARG A 31 13.40 -1.26 10.98
C ARG A 31 13.23 -0.29 12.17
N PRO A 32 14.13 -0.27 13.16
CA PRO A 32 13.94 0.50 14.40
C PRO A 32 13.74 2.00 14.18
N LEU A 33 14.37 2.55 13.14
CA LEU A 33 14.29 3.97 12.77
C LEU A 33 13.24 4.24 11.68
N GLY A 34 12.35 3.28 11.40
CA GLY A 34 11.22 3.50 10.51
C GLY A 34 10.30 4.56 11.10
N HIS A 35 9.79 5.45 10.24
CA HIS A 35 8.88 6.52 10.63
C HIS A 35 7.42 6.06 10.57
N VAL A 36 7.02 5.42 9.47
CA VAL A 36 5.63 4.97 9.29
C VAL A 36 5.36 3.74 10.16
N LEU A 37 6.15 2.69 9.97
CA LEU A 37 6.11 1.47 10.77
C LEU A 37 7.53 0.98 11.02
N GLN A 38 7.78 0.48 12.21
CA GLN A 38 9.05 -0.12 12.60
C GLN A 38 9.08 -1.64 12.40
N VAL A 39 7.92 -2.28 12.26
CA VAL A 39 7.79 -3.72 12.00
C VAL A 39 6.90 -3.90 10.77
N CYS A 40 7.45 -4.55 9.74
CA CYS A 40 6.74 -4.91 8.51
C CYS A 40 6.54 -6.43 8.47
N ASN A 41 5.39 -6.89 8.00
CA ASN A 41 5.01 -8.29 8.05
C ASN A 41 4.97 -8.88 6.65
N GLY A 42 5.58 -10.04 6.49
CA GLY A 42 5.61 -10.78 5.26
C GLY A 42 4.95 -12.13 5.39
N LYS A 43 4.46 -12.65 4.28
CA LYS A 43 3.77 -13.94 4.20
C LYS A 43 4.17 -14.70 2.94
N GLY A 44 4.11 -16.02 3.01
CA GLY A 44 4.47 -16.90 1.92
C GLY A 44 4.05 -18.34 2.16
N GLU A 45 4.16 -19.17 1.14
CA GLU A 45 4.10 -20.63 1.30
C GLU A 45 5.43 -21.19 1.82
N THR A 46 6.51 -20.45 1.60
CA THR A 46 7.85 -20.77 2.09
C THR A 46 8.40 -19.66 2.97
N TRP A 47 9.40 -19.99 3.79
CA TRP A 47 10.09 -19.02 4.62
C TRP A 47 10.75 -17.92 3.78
N GLU A 48 11.35 -18.29 2.64
CA GLU A 48 12.01 -17.38 1.71
C GLU A 48 11.03 -16.35 1.15
N GLU A 49 9.83 -16.80 0.75
CA GLU A 49 8.75 -15.93 0.28
C GLU A 49 8.26 -14.99 1.39
N ALA A 50 8.02 -15.51 2.59
CA ALA A 50 7.59 -14.70 3.73
C ALA A 50 8.63 -13.63 4.08
N ARG A 51 9.91 -14.01 4.14
CA ARG A 51 11.03 -13.08 4.35
C ARG A 51 11.10 -12.02 3.26
N ALA A 52 11.01 -12.42 1.98
CA ALA A 52 11.06 -11.48 0.86
C ALA A 52 9.87 -10.51 0.88
N SER A 53 8.68 -10.98 1.22
CA SER A 53 7.48 -10.15 1.38
C SER A 53 7.65 -9.12 2.50
N ALA A 54 8.22 -9.51 3.65
CA ALA A 54 8.45 -8.58 4.77
C ALA A 54 9.46 -7.49 4.41
N LEU A 55 10.50 -7.85 3.66
CA LEU A 55 11.50 -6.90 3.17
C LEU A 55 10.97 -5.99 2.07
N SER A 56 10.05 -6.48 1.24
CA SER A 56 9.40 -5.68 0.20
C SER A 56 8.51 -4.59 0.82
N GLU A 57 7.67 -4.94 1.79
CA GLU A 57 6.88 -3.94 2.54
C GLU A 57 7.79 -2.94 3.27
N ALA A 58 8.89 -3.42 3.89
CA ALA A 58 9.87 -2.52 4.49
C ALA A 58 10.47 -1.56 3.44
N ALA A 59 10.78 -2.03 2.24
CA ALA A 59 11.30 -1.18 1.16
C ALA A 59 10.27 -0.14 0.69
N GLU A 60 8.99 -0.50 0.59
CA GLU A 60 7.89 0.42 0.27
C GLU A 60 7.84 1.59 1.24
N LEU A 61 7.79 1.28 2.55
CA LEU A 61 7.73 2.33 3.58
C LEU A 61 9.03 3.14 3.64
N TRP A 62 10.19 2.48 3.47
CA TRP A 62 11.47 3.16 3.42
C TRP A 62 11.51 4.21 2.31
N ALA A 63 10.97 3.89 1.12
CA ALA A 63 10.92 4.83 0.01
C ALA A 63 9.86 5.92 0.21
N ALA A 64 8.70 5.58 0.80
CA ALA A 64 7.64 6.55 1.11
C ALA A 64 8.09 7.62 2.12
N GLU A 65 9.05 7.29 2.99
CA GLU A 65 9.64 8.21 3.97
C GLU A 65 10.63 9.22 3.37
N ARG A 66 11.04 9.04 2.10
CA ARG A 66 12.15 9.76 1.47
C ARG A 66 11.69 10.48 0.19
N PRO A 67 10.93 11.59 0.32
CA PRO A 67 10.61 12.43 -0.83
C PRO A 67 11.89 12.93 -1.51
N ARG A 68 11.84 13.01 -2.84
CA ARG A 68 12.93 13.50 -3.69
C ARG A 68 12.34 14.19 -4.92
N ASP A 69 13.08 15.11 -5.51
CA ASP A 69 12.73 15.71 -6.81
C ASP A 69 11.32 16.37 -6.83
N LEU A 70 10.95 17.03 -5.72
CA LEU A 70 9.64 17.65 -5.53
C LEU A 70 9.51 18.97 -6.29
N VAL A 71 8.34 19.22 -6.86
CA VAL A 71 7.94 20.51 -7.46
C VAL A 71 6.92 21.19 -6.54
N TYR A 72 7.11 22.46 -6.22
CA TYR A 72 6.21 23.20 -5.33
C TYR A 72 5.37 24.19 -6.12
N GLY A 73 4.07 24.24 -5.86
CA GLY A 73 3.17 25.20 -6.51
C GLY A 73 1.69 24.90 -6.29
N ALA A 74 0.84 25.79 -6.80
CA ALA A 74 -0.60 25.61 -6.87
C ALA A 74 -0.96 24.74 -8.09
N ALA A 75 -2.02 23.94 -8.01
CA ALA A 75 -2.48 23.15 -9.15
C ALA A 75 -2.82 24.03 -10.36
N ARG A 76 -3.46 25.20 -10.14
CA ARG A 76 -3.83 26.15 -11.20
C ARG A 76 -2.65 26.70 -12.00
N ASP A 77 -1.45 26.69 -11.39
CA ASP A 77 -0.22 27.25 -11.97
C ASP A 77 0.66 26.15 -12.62
N LEU A 78 0.23 24.88 -12.52
CA LEU A 78 0.97 23.71 -12.98
C LEU A 78 0.13 22.93 -14.02
N PRO A 79 0.40 23.06 -15.33
CA PRO A 79 -0.46 22.51 -16.38
C PRO A 79 -0.56 20.98 -16.35
N ASP A 80 0.46 20.29 -15.84
CA ASP A 80 0.51 18.83 -15.75
C ASP A 80 -0.02 18.28 -14.41
N ALA A 81 -0.51 19.14 -13.51
CA ALA A 81 -1.00 18.76 -12.20
C ALA A 81 -2.35 18.05 -12.24
N TRP A 82 -2.41 16.85 -11.67
CA TRP A 82 -3.66 16.13 -11.47
C TRP A 82 -4.35 16.61 -10.21
N GLU A 83 -5.52 17.22 -10.37
CA GLU A 83 -6.31 17.65 -9.23
C GLU A 83 -6.73 16.45 -8.35
N PRO A 84 -6.51 16.53 -7.02
CA PRO A 84 -6.68 15.43 -6.08
C PRO A 84 -8.13 15.25 -5.59
N GLU A 85 -9.13 15.83 -6.26
CA GLU A 85 -10.52 16.03 -5.77
C GLU A 85 -11.13 14.83 -5.02
N GLU A 86 -10.82 13.60 -5.45
CA GLU A 86 -11.36 12.36 -4.88
C GLU A 86 -10.64 11.87 -3.60
N LEU A 87 -9.53 12.50 -3.21
CA LEU A 87 -8.66 12.11 -2.09
C LEU A 87 -8.51 13.19 -1.02
N VAL A 88 -9.22 14.32 -1.19
CA VAL A 88 -9.09 15.48 -0.31
C VAL A 88 -10.15 15.47 0.80
N ALA A 89 -9.76 15.89 1.99
CA ALA A 89 -10.71 16.53 2.91
C ALA A 89 -11.15 17.90 2.33
N PRO A 90 -12.42 18.08 1.90
CA PRO A 90 -12.84 19.20 1.04
C PRO A 90 -12.56 20.60 1.59
N ARG A 91 -12.42 20.74 2.91
CA ARG A 91 -12.24 22.05 3.58
C ARG A 91 -10.83 22.61 3.51
N LEU A 92 -9.84 21.83 3.06
CA LEU A 92 -8.42 22.21 3.09
C LEU A 92 -7.78 22.34 1.70
N TRP A 93 -8.58 22.21 0.63
CA TRP A 93 -8.08 22.23 -0.75
C TRP A 93 -8.76 23.27 -1.61
N SER A 94 -7.96 23.84 -2.48
CA SER A 94 -8.37 24.59 -3.66
C SER A 94 -7.27 24.44 -4.71
N ALA A 95 -7.57 24.71 -5.98
CA ALA A 95 -6.53 24.77 -7.02
C ALA A 95 -5.46 25.85 -6.75
N ALA A 96 -5.71 26.76 -5.80
CA ALA A 96 -4.77 27.78 -5.32
C ALA A 96 -3.84 27.31 -4.20
N THR A 97 -4.10 26.16 -3.58
CA THR A 97 -3.34 25.68 -2.43
C THR A 97 -1.94 25.27 -2.85
N HIS A 98 -0.92 25.91 -2.27
CA HIS A 98 0.48 25.54 -2.49
C HIS A 98 0.83 24.24 -1.77
N ILE A 99 1.17 23.21 -2.55
CA ILE A 99 1.63 21.91 -2.05
C ILE A 99 2.87 21.45 -2.81
N ALA A 100 3.48 20.37 -2.32
CA ALA A 100 4.49 19.63 -3.07
C ALA A 100 3.83 18.64 -4.05
N TRP A 101 4.45 18.51 -5.22
CA TRP A 101 4.06 17.65 -6.32
C TRP A 101 5.21 16.71 -6.68
N GLN A 102 4.86 15.50 -7.06
CA GLN A 102 5.78 14.47 -7.51
C GLN A 102 5.57 14.22 -9.00
N SER A 103 6.66 14.18 -9.76
CA SER A 103 6.59 13.74 -11.15
C SER A 103 6.23 12.26 -11.21
N ALA A 104 5.27 11.95 -12.07
CA ALA A 104 4.79 10.61 -12.36
C ALA A 104 4.64 10.42 -13.87
N ARG A 105 4.33 9.19 -14.28
CA ARG A 105 4.01 8.84 -15.66
C ARG A 105 2.59 8.34 -15.75
N ASP A 106 1.76 8.95 -16.59
CA ASP A 106 0.45 8.41 -16.91
C ASP A 106 0.63 7.04 -17.59
N LEU A 107 -0.05 6.02 -17.05
CA LEU A 107 0.15 4.62 -17.42
C LEU A 107 -0.30 4.34 -18.86
N PHE A 108 -1.32 5.05 -19.36
CA PHE A 108 -1.94 4.76 -20.65
C PHE A 108 -1.33 5.57 -21.79
N THR A 109 -1.09 6.85 -21.54
CA THR A 109 -0.53 7.79 -22.53
C THR A 109 1.00 7.85 -22.48
N GLY A 110 1.60 7.41 -21.37
CA GLY A 110 3.03 7.49 -21.15
C GLY A 110 3.56 8.91 -20.89
N ARG A 111 2.68 9.92 -20.85
CA ARG A 111 3.05 11.33 -20.63
C ARG A 111 3.50 11.56 -19.19
N ARG A 112 4.37 12.55 -19.01
CA ARG A 112 4.72 13.04 -17.67
C ARG A 112 3.53 13.80 -17.10
N VAL A 113 3.23 13.55 -15.84
CA VAL A 113 2.19 14.24 -15.08
C VAL A 113 2.72 14.57 -13.68
N LEU A 114 2.04 15.45 -12.96
CA LEU A 114 2.33 15.78 -11.57
C LEU A 114 1.19 15.25 -10.70
N VAL A 115 1.55 14.46 -9.69
CA VAL A 115 0.62 13.99 -8.67
C VAL A 115 0.95 14.62 -7.32
N PRO A 116 -0.03 14.82 -6.42
CA PRO A 116 0.25 15.40 -5.12
C PRO A 116 1.24 14.54 -4.33
N ALA A 117 2.33 15.14 -3.84
CA ALA A 117 3.34 14.41 -3.09
C ALA A 117 2.79 13.83 -1.78
N GLN A 118 1.79 14.47 -1.18
CA GLN A 118 1.06 13.96 0.00
C GLN A 118 0.35 12.62 -0.25
N ALA A 119 -0.03 12.34 -1.50
CA ALA A 119 -0.59 11.04 -1.85
C ALA A 119 0.49 9.97 -2.04
N VAL A 120 1.76 10.35 -2.15
CA VAL A 120 2.88 9.45 -2.45
C VAL A 120 3.71 9.16 -1.20
N TYR A 121 4.07 10.21 -0.47
CA TYR A 121 5.07 10.15 0.60
C TYR A 121 4.48 10.42 1.99
N CYS A 122 5.16 9.89 3.00
CA CYS A 122 4.93 10.16 4.42
C CYS A 122 6.29 10.41 5.09
N PRO A 123 6.88 11.61 4.93
CA PRO A 123 8.21 11.91 5.46
C PRO A 123 8.20 12.02 6.99
N PRO A 124 9.31 11.67 7.66
CA PRO A 124 9.47 11.91 9.09
C PRO A 124 9.46 13.40 9.43
N ARG A 125 9.32 13.70 10.73
CA ARG A 125 9.54 15.05 11.25
C ARG A 125 10.92 15.55 10.83
N GLY A 126 10.98 16.78 10.32
CA GLY A 126 12.19 17.38 9.77
C GLY A 126 12.47 17.03 8.30
N GLY A 127 11.67 16.15 7.68
CA GLY A 127 11.67 15.97 6.23
C GLY A 127 11.08 17.17 5.47
N PRO A 128 11.13 17.16 4.12
CA PRO A 128 10.64 18.28 3.32
C PRO A 128 9.11 18.47 3.54
N PRO A 129 8.64 19.71 3.67
CA PRO A 129 7.22 19.98 3.87
C PRO A 129 6.44 19.62 2.60
N LEU A 130 5.29 18.93 2.73
CA LEU A 130 4.46 18.58 1.57
C LEU A 130 3.30 19.56 1.33
N GLY A 131 3.23 20.63 2.12
CA GLY A 131 2.11 21.58 2.17
C GLY A 131 1.12 21.26 3.31
N PRO A 132 0.00 22.01 3.41
CA PRO A 132 -1.06 21.72 4.39
C PRO A 132 -1.63 20.32 4.15
N ALA A 133 -1.92 19.58 5.24
CA ALA A 133 -2.40 18.20 5.21
C ALA A 133 -3.83 18.09 4.64
N ALA A 134 -3.97 18.29 3.33
CA ALA A 134 -5.23 18.28 2.60
C ALA A 134 -5.56 16.88 2.07
N ILE A 135 -4.55 16.05 1.83
CA ILE A 135 -4.70 14.76 1.16
C ILE A 135 -4.27 13.64 2.10
N ARG A 136 -5.11 12.61 2.22
CA ARG A 136 -4.79 11.45 3.06
C ARG A 136 -3.75 10.57 2.36
N TRP A 137 -2.61 10.35 3.02
CA TRP A 137 -1.63 9.36 2.61
C TRP A 137 -2.09 7.93 2.96
N SER A 138 -1.74 6.95 2.13
CA SER A 138 -1.90 5.50 2.40
C SER A 138 -0.84 4.69 1.65
N THR A 139 -0.65 3.43 2.02
CA THR A 139 0.22 2.47 1.33
C THR A 139 -0.43 1.85 0.08
N ASN A 140 -1.70 2.18 -0.21
CA ASN A 140 -2.40 1.63 -1.37
C ASN A 140 -1.67 1.93 -2.68
N GLY A 141 -1.60 0.90 -3.54
CA GLY A 141 -0.92 0.97 -4.83
C GLY A 141 0.59 0.92 -4.74
N MET A 142 1.18 0.72 -3.55
CA MET A 142 2.62 0.49 -3.42
C MET A 142 3.00 -0.96 -3.76
N GLY A 143 4.22 -1.12 -4.28
CA GLY A 143 4.82 -2.40 -4.55
C GLY A 143 6.35 -2.30 -4.61
N ALA A 144 7.05 -3.23 -3.97
CA ALA A 144 8.49 -3.37 -4.07
C ALA A 144 8.89 -4.75 -4.62
N HIS A 145 9.80 -4.78 -5.58
CA HIS A 145 10.30 -6.04 -6.17
C HIS A 145 11.63 -5.82 -6.91
N PRO A 146 12.53 -6.83 -7.03
CA PRO A 146 13.74 -6.72 -7.86
C PRO A 146 13.44 -6.47 -9.34
N ALA A 147 12.29 -6.94 -9.81
CA ALA A 147 11.78 -6.69 -11.16
C ALA A 147 10.71 -5.59 -11.16
N ARG A 148 10.95 -4.52 -11.91
CA ARG A 148 10.05 -3.36 -12.05
C ARG A 148 8.61 -3.74 -12.42
N SER A 149 8.43 -4.71 -13.31
CA SER A 149 7.10 -5.15 -13.76
C SER A 149 6.26 -5.77 -12.65
N ALA A 150 6.88 -6.45 -11.68
CA ALA A 150 6.20 -7.02 -10.54
C ALA A 150 5.89 -5.96 -9.47
N ALA A 151 6.77 -4.97 -9.28
CA ALA A 151 6.52 -3.83 -8.38
C ALA A 151 5.30 -2.99 -8.80
N LEU A 152 4.94 -2.97 -10.08
CA LEU A 152 3.75 -2.27 -10.61
C LEU A 152 2.40 -2.87 -10.17
N GLY A 153 2.38 -4.11 -9.69
CA GLY A 153 1.13 -4.86 -9.45
C GLY A 153 1.25 -5.94 -8.39
N TYR A 154 2.16 -5.77 -7.43
CA TYR A 154 2.34 -6.72 -6.33
C TYR A 154 0.99 -6.95 -5.63
N ALA A 155 0.68 -8.21 -5.35
CA ALA A 155 -0.60 -8.71 -4.81
C ALA A 155 -1.88 -8.50 -5.67
N CYS A 156 -1.80 -7.94 -6.89
CA CYS A 156 -2.95 -7.83 -7.81
C CYS A 156 -2.98 -9.00 -8.79
N ALA A 157 -3.53 -10.15 -8.36
CA ALA A 157 -3.58 -11.32 -9.22
C ALA A 157 -4.77 -11.27 -10.21
N LEU A 158 -4.49 -11.50 -11.49
CA LEU A 158 -5.50 -11.51 -12.56
C LEU A 158 -6.26 -12.83 -12.67
N ARG A 159 -5.76 -13.89 -12.02
CA ARG A 159 -6.42 -15.19 -11.95
C ARG A 159 -7.19 -15.31 -10.63
N PRO A 160 -8.47 -15.72 -10.66
CA PRO A 160 -9.29 -15.87 -9.46
C PRO A 160 -8.64 -16.67 -8.33
N LEU A 161 -7.97 -17.79 -8.66
CA LEU A 161 -7.33 -18.65 -7.65
C LEU A 161 -6.16 -17.95 -6.96
N ASP A 162 -5.32 -17.25 -7.73
CA ASP A 162 -4.20 -16.48 -7.18
C ASP A 162 -4.70 -15.33 -6.30
N ALA A 163 -5.80 -14.68 -6.68
CA ALA A 163 -6.41 -13.60 -5.91
C ALA A 163 -7.00 -14.11 -4.58
N VAL A 164 -7.66 -15.27 -4.60
CA VAL A 164 -8.15 -15.94 -3.38
C VAL A 164 -6.99 -16.37 -2.49
N ARG A 165 -5.95 -16.97 -3.07
CA ARG A 165 -4.73 -17.34 -2.35
C ARG A 165 -4.12 -16.13 -1.66
N GLY A 166 -3.96 -15.02 -2.38
CA GLY A 166 -3.50 -13.74 -1.82
C GLY A 166 -4.38 -13.28 -0.65
N ALA A 167 -5.71 -13.26 -0.84
CA ALA A 167 -6.66 -12.87 0.20
C ALA A 167 -6.61 -13.79 1.45
N MET A 168 -6.38 -15.09 1.28
CA MET A 168 -6.21 -16.03 2.40
C MET A 168 -4.88 -15.81 3.13
N LEU A 169 -3.80 -15.56 2.40
CA LEU A 169 -2.51 -15.19 2.99
C LEU A 169 -2.64 -13.89 3.79
N GLU A 170 -3.31 -12.86 3.24
CA GLU A 170 -3.61 -11.61 3.96
C GLU A 170 -4.36 -11.87 5.27
N ALA A 171 -5.42 -12.70 5.23
CA ALA A 171 -6.19 -13.02 6.42
C ALA A 171 -5.36 -13.77 7.48
N ALA A 172 -4.49 -14.70 7.07
CA ALA A 172 -3.59 -15.41 7.97
C ALA A 172 -2.57 -14.46 8.62
N GLN A 173 -1.96 -13.57 7.83
CA GLN A 173 -1.00 -12.61 8.35
C GLN A 173 -1.66 -11.58 9.28
N SER A 174 -2.86 -11.08 8.97
CA SER A 174 -3.60 -10.17 9.86
C SER A 174 -3.84 -10.79 11.23
N ARG A 175 -4.27 -12.05 11.29
CA ARG A 175 -4.46 -12.77 12.55
C ARG A 175 -3.15 -12.95 13.32
N LEU A 176 -2.05 -13.22 12.61
CA LEU A 176 -0.73 -13.35 13.25
C LEU A 176 -0.22 -12.03 13.80
N THR A 177 -0.58 -10.90 13.16
CA THR A 177 -0.33 -9.55 13.68
C THR A 177 -0.98 -9.30 15.03
N ASP A 178 -2.20 -9.82 15.24
CA ASP A 178 -2.88 -9.79 16.54
C ASP A 178 -2.12 -10.61 17.60
N VAL A 179 -1.58 -11.78 17.21
CA VAL A 179 -0.90 -12.70 18.15
C VAL A 179 0.50 -12.21 18.53
N HIS A 180 1.24 -11.62 17.60
CA HIS A 180 2.60 -11.14 17.87
C HIS A 180 2.65 -9.74 18.51
N GLY A 181 1.51 -9.22 18.96
CA GLY A 181 1.44 -8.04 19.82
C GLY A 181 1.84 -6.73 19.13
N ALA A 182 1.62 -6.61 17.82
CA ALA A 182 1.76 -5.32 17.14
C ALA A 182 0.59 -4.39 17.51
N ARG A 183 0.67 -3.84 18.73
CA ARG A 183 0.05 -2.59 19.19
C ARG A 183 -1.47 -2.40 19.09
N GLU A 184 -2.26 -3.41 18.81
CA GLU A 184 -3.69 -3.36 19.12
C GLU A 184 -3.92 -4.05 20.47
N ASP A 185 -4.39 -3.30 21.47
CA ASP A 185 -4.94 -3.90 22.68
C ASP A 185 -6.16 -4.73 22.28
N VAL A 186 -5.94 -6.02 22.02
CA VAL A 186 -7.04 -6.97 21.82
C VAL A 186 -7.65 -7.22 23.18
N THR A 187 -8.54 -6.33 23.59
CA THR A 187 -9.51 -6.66 24.65
C THR A 187 -10.21 -7.95 24.23
N PRO A 188 -10.43 -8.93 25.14
CA PRO A 188 -11.19 -10.12 24.81
C PRO A 188 -12.53 -9.67 24.24
N ALA A 189 -12.67 -9.76 22.92
CA ALA A 189 -13.82 -9.19 22.26
C ALA A 189 -15.06 -9.89 22.81
N ASP A 190 -16.01 -9.10 23.31
CA ASP A 190 -17.27 -9.61 23.83
C ASP A 190 -17.89 -10.52 22.75
N ARG A 191 -17.90 -11.83 23.01
CA ARG A 191 -18.30 -12.84 22.02
C ARG A 191 -19.70 -12.55 21.45
N PRO A 192 -20.68 -12.13 22.25
CA PRO A 192 -21.94 -11.55 21.77
C PRO A 192 -21.78 -10.37 20.79
N SER A 193 -21.04 -9.32 21.15
CA SER A 193 -20.78 -8.16 20.28
C SER A 193 -20.09 -8.52 18.97
N MET A 194 -19.11 -9.42 18.99
CA MET A 194 -18.47 -9.94 17.78
C MET A 194 -19.42 -10.76 16.91
N ARG A 195 -20.31 -11.56 17.51
CA ARG A 195 -21.36 -12.26 16.75
C ARG A 195 -22.36 -11.28 16.15
N ALA A 196 -22.72 -10.21 16.87
CA ALA A 196 -23.60 -9.18 16.38
C ALA A 196 -22.98 -8.41 15.21
N LEU A 197 -21.71 -7.99 15.33
CA LEU A 197 -20.92 -7.37 14.27
C LEU A 197 -20.77 -8.33 13.08
N ARG A 198 -20.40 -9.59 13.32
CA ARG A 198 -20.28 -10.60 12.27
C ARG A 198 -21.60 -10.79 11.52
N ARG A 199 -22.73 -10.92 12.24
CA ARG A 199 -24.07 -11.02 11.63
C ARG A 199 -24.45 -9.74 10.88
N ALA A 200 -24.08 -8.57 11.38
CA ALA A 200 -24.30 -7.30 10.70
C ALA A 200 -23.46 -7.24 9.41
N CYS A 201 -22.18 -7.60 9.45
CA CYS A 201 -21.33 -7.72 8.27
C CYS A 201 -21.85 -8.80 7.30
N GLU A 202 -22.32 -9.96 7.77
CA GLU A 202 -22.89 -11.02 6.95
C GLU A 202 -24.19 -10.58 6.24
N ARG A 203 -24.99 -9.71 6.87
CA ARG A 203 -26.19 -9.12 6.27
C ARG A 203 -25.88 -7.97 5.31
N SER A 204 -24.86 -7.18 5.61
CA SER A 204 -24.50 -5.98 4.83
C SER A 204 -23.50 -6.26 3.71
N ARG A 205 -22.71 -7.34 3.80
CA ARG A 205 -21.74 -7.70 2.75
C ARG A 205 -22.46 -8.44 1.63
N PRO A 206 -22.38 -7.97 0.38
CA PRO A 206 -22.87 -8.76 -0.75
C PRO A 206 -22.15 -10.12 -0.76
N ARG A 207 -22.91 -11.21 -0.83
CA ARG A 207 -22.35 -12.55 -1.04
C ARG A 207 -21.72 -12.58 -2.44
N ARG A 208 -20.39 -12.55 -2.49
CA ARG A 208 -19.63 -12.63 -3.75
C ARG A 208 -19.31 -14.10 -4.04
N SER A 209 -19.59 -14.54 -5.26
CA SER A 209 -19.17 -15.84 -5.76
C SER A 209 -17.81 -15.72 -6.42
N LEU A 210 -16.99 -16.78 -6.36
CA LEU A 210 -15.76 -16.86 -7.16
C LEU A 210 -16.06 -16.70 -8.65
N ARG A 211 -17.22 -17.18 -9.10
CA ARG A 211 -17.68 -17.08 -10.50
C ARG A 211 -18.06 -15.65 -10.90
N SER A 212 -18.36 -14.79 -9.93
CA SER A 212 -18.71 -13.38 -10.15
C SER A 212 -17.52 -12.43 -9.92
N MET A 213 -16.30 -12.96 -9.76
CA MET A 213 -15.11 -12.10 -9.69
C MET A 213 -14.80 -11.51 -11.06
N PRO A 214 -14.40 -10.21 -11.12
CA PRO A 214 -14.01 -9.58 -12.36
C PRO A 214 -12.88 -10.35 -13.03
N SER A 215 -13.02 -10.61 -14.33
CA SER A 215 -11.94 -11.11 -15.15
C SER A 215 -10.89 -10.03 -15.41
N ALA A 216 -9.73 -10.42 -15.93
CA ALA A 216 -8.74 -9.47 -16.42
C ALA A 216 -9.30 -8.51 -17.48
N ARG A 217 -10.29 -8.96 -18.29
CA ARG A 217 -10.98 -8.11 -19.25
C ARG A 217 -11.86 -7.07 -18.55
N ASP A 218 -12.64 -7.49 -17.57
CA ASP A 218 -13.52 -6.58 -16.80
C ASP A 218 -12.70 -5.54 -16.04
N ALA A 219 -11.55 -5.94 -15.49
CA ALA A 219 -10.60 -5.03 -14.86
C ALA A 219 -10.05 -4.00 -15.85
N ARG A 220 -9.68 -4.43 -17.08
CA ARG A 220 -9.22 -3.54 -18.16
C ARG A 220 -10.30 -2.56 -18.61
N GLU A 221 -11.54 -3.01 -18.72
CA GLU A 221 -12.67 -2.14 -19.05
C GLU A 221 -12.96 -1.15 -17.90
N GLY A 222 -12.88 -1.59 -16.64
CA GLY A 222 -13.10 -0.77 -15.46
C GLY A 222 -12.06 0.34 -15.23
N VAL A 223 -10.85 0.19 -15.77
CA VAL A 223 -9.80 1.24 -15.75
C VAL A 223 -9.77 2.10 -17.00
N ARG A 224 -10.54 1.77 -18.04
CA ARG A 224 -10.57 2.55 -19.29
C ARG A 224 -11.10 3.96 -19.01
N GLY A 225 -10.39 4.97 -19.51
CA GLY A 225 -10.74 6.37 -19.31
C GLY A 225 -10.41 6.92 -17.91
N ARG A 226 -9.87 6.09 -17.01
CA ARG A 226 -9.39 6.55 -15.71
C ARG A 226 -7.98 7.12 -15.83
N ARG A 227 -7.69 8.08 -14.95
CA ARG A 227 -6.34 8.61 -14.73
C ARG A 227 -5.57 7.67 -13.81
N VAL A 228 -4.50 7.06 -14.32
CA VAL A 228 -3.62 6.19 -13.54
C VAL A 228 -2.18 6.64 -13.75
N ALA A 229 -1.53 7.07 -12.69
CA ALA A 229 -0.15 7.53 -12.72
C ALA A 229 0.75 6.55 -11.97
N VAL A 230 1.96 6.34 -12.49
CA VAL A 230 3.01 5.53 -11.88
C VAL A 230 4.09 6.45 -11.38
N VAL A 231 4.40 6.34 -10.09
CA VAL A 231 5.52 7.01 -9.44
C VAL A 231 6.58 5.97 -9.10
N GLU A 232 7.82 6.21 -9.50
CA GLU A 232 8.95 5.32 -9.18
C GLU A 232 9.75 5.95 -8.04
N LEU A 233 9.56 5.42 -6.82
CA LEU A 233 10.12 5.99 -5.61
C LEU A 233 11.60 5.61 -5.45
N ALA A 234 11.96 4.36 -5.78
CA ALA A 234 13.33 3.86 -5.75
C ALA A 234 13.57 2.82 -6.86
N GLN A 235 14.84 2.65 -7.24
CA GLN A 235 15.32 1.61 -8.17
C GLN A 235 16.25 0.61 -7.49
N GLU A 236 16.95 1.07 -6.45
CA GLU A 236 17.87 0.29 -5.63
C GLU A 236 17.49 0.45 -4.16
N PRO A 237 17.63 -0.61 -3.33
CA PRO A 237 18.03 -1.98 -3.71
C PRO A 237 16.90 -2.79 -4.39
N LEU A 238 15.70 -2.22 -4.49
CA LEU A 238 14.54 -2.77 -5.20
C LEU A 238 13.86 -1.66 -5.99
N HIS A 239 13.16 -2.03 -7.06
CA HIS A 239 12.17 -1.12 -7.63
C HIS A 239 11.04 -0.96 -6.63
N VAL A 240 10.81 0.27 -6.18
CA VAL A 240 9.68 0.64 -5.33
C VAL A 240 8.79 1.59 -6.10
N ILE A 241 7.56 1.18 -6.34
CA ILE A 241 6.61 1.88 -7.20
C ILE A 241 5.35 2.17 -6.42
N LYS A 242 4.73 3.33 -6.72
CA LYS A 242 3.38 3.63 -6.32
C LYS A 242 2.50 3.89 -7.54
N VAL A 243 1.41 3.15 -7.65
CA VAL A 243 0.34 3.39 -8.59
C VAL A 243 -0.70 4.30 -7.95
N PHE A 244 -0.83 5.50 -8.51
CA PHE A 244 -1.81 6.50 -8.11
C PHE A 244 -3.00 6.45 -9.07
N ALA A 245 -4.14 5.95 -8.59
CA ALA A 245 -5.38 5.83 -9.35
C ALA A 245 -6.54 6.45 -8.54
N PRO A 246 -6.77 7.77 -8.65
CA PRO A 246 -7.90 8.44 -8.00
C PRO A 246 -9.23 7.73 -8.33
N GLY A 247 -10.10 7.63 -7.32
CA GLY A 247 -11.47 7.16 -7.52
C GLY A 247 -11.59 5.65 -7.74
N LEU A 248 -10.47 4.93 -7.77
CA LEU A 248 -10.46 3.46 -7.75
C LEU A 248 -10.67 2.99 -6.31
N LYS A 249 -11.92 2.69 -5.94
CA LYS A 249 -12.22 2.00 -4.67
C LYS A 249 -11.66 0.58 -4.74
N LEU A 250 -10.49 0.35 -4.14
CA LEU A 250 -9.84 -0.96 -4.12
C LEU A 250 -10.53 -2.00 -3.22
N SER A 251 -11.54 -1.60 -2.44
CA SER A 251 -12.42 -2.51 -1.73
C SER A 251 -13.66 -1.77 -1.26
N GLY A 252 -14.85 -2.39 -1.37
CA GLY A 252 -16.08 -1.88 -0.73
C GLY A 252 -16.13 -2.14 0.78
N LEU A 253 -14.98 -2.46 1.40
CA LEU A 253 -14.81 -2.76 2.82
C LEU A 253 -14.09 -1.63 3.59
N LEU A 254 -13.89 -0.47 2.95
CA LEU A 254 -13.43 0.77 3.59
C LEU A 254 -14.42 1.90 3.26
#